data_AF-A0A2E6QC84-F1
#
_entry.id   AF-A0A2E6QC84-F1
#
_cell.length_a   1.000
_cell.length_b   1.000
_cell.length_c   1.000
_cell.angle_alpha   90.00
_cell.angle_beta   90.00
_cell.angle_gamma   90.00
#
_symmetry.space_group_name_H-M   'P 1'
#
loop_
_entity.id
_entity.type
_entity.pdbx_description
1 polymer ?
#
loop_
_entity_poly.entity_id
_entity_poly.type
_entity_poly.pdbx_seq_one_letter_code
_entity_poly.pdbx_strand_id
1 'polypeptide(L)'
;MKLQNVNFGHAVRDRWLLEEGVSYLNHAGYGATPKSTLAVADEWRRRFEAQPTRFMEEDLFPALFDVLEQLAEYVGATPEDLTFVDNATTGMNAALQSMKLRAGDEVVATDHAYEAIAKCLNEI
;
A
#
# COMPACT_ATOMS: atom_id res chain seq x y z
N MET A 1 15.86 2.88 10.45
CA MET A 1 16.46 4.23 10.62
C MET A 1 15.66 4.98 11.67
N LYS A 2 16.24 5.33 12.83
CA LYS A 2 15.52 6.14 13.83
C LYS A 2 15.34 7.56 13.27
N LEU A 3 14.09 8.02 13.15
CA LEU A 3 13.74 9.36 12.62
C LEU A 3 14.28 10.53 13.46
N GLN A 4 14.85 10.24 14.63
CA GLN A 4 15.33 11.18 15.64
C GLN A 4 16.42 12.16 15.14
N ASN A 5 17.04 11.90 13.98
CA ASN A 5 18.10 12.73 13.40
C ASN A 5 17.76 13.30 12.01
N VAL A 6 16.49 13.34 11.62
CA VAL A 6 16.07 13.89 10.32
C VAL A 6 15.65 15.35 10.48
N ASN A 7 16.31 16.27 9.76
CA ASN A 7 15.85 17.65 9.63
C ASN A 7 14.73 17.71 8.58
N PHE A 8 13.47 17.76 9.01
CA PHE A 8 12.31 17.77 8.12
C PHE A 8 12.15 19.10 7.36
N GLY A 9 11.22 19.14 6.40
CA GLY A 9 10.96 20.30 5.53
C GLY A 9 11.78 20.25 4.24
N HIS A 10 12.25 21.41 3.75
CA HIS A 10 13.00 21.47 2.49
C HIS A 10 14.30 20.65 2.50
N ALA A 11 14.90 20.43 3.67
CA ALA A 11 16.13 19.67 3.84
C ALA A 11 16.03 18.18 3.45
N VAL A 12 14.81 17.63 3.32
CA VAL A 12 14.60 16.25 2.83
C VAL A 12 14.03 16.20 1.41
N ARG A 13 13.77 17.34 0.76
CA ARG A 13 13.13 17.37 -0.57
C ARG A 13 13.90 16.57 -1.61
N ASP A 14 15.22 16.60 -1.55
CA ASP A 14 16.13 15.89 -2.46
C ASP A 14 16.01 14.37 -2.39
N ARG A 15 15.33 13.81 -1.38
CA ARG A 15 15.02 12.38 -1.29
C ARG A 15 13.94 11.94 -2.26
N TRP A 16 13.20 12.86 -2.89
CA TRP A 16 12.20 12.55 -3.91
C TRP A 16 12.66 12.98 -5.30
N LEU A 17 12.03 12.42 -6.33
CA LEU A 17 12.19 12.82 -7.73
C LEU A 17 11.17 13.90 -8.16
N LEU A 18 10.67 14.71 -7.22
CA LEU A 18 9.72 15.78 -7.54
C LEU A 18 10.36 16.80 -8.47
N GLU A 19 9.57 17.30 -9.43
CA GLU A 19 10.01 18.27 -10.42
C GLU A 19 10.63 19.52 -9.78
N GLU A 20 11.77 19.98 -10.32
CA GLU A 20 12.43 21.18 -9.83
C GLU A 20 11.56 22.43 -10.08
N GLY A 21 11.56 23.37 -9.14
CA GLY A 21 10.69 24.54 -9.20
C GLY A 21 9.21 24.30 -8.85
N VAL A 22 8.76 23.05 -8.74
CA VAL A 22 7.36 22.72 -8.38
C VAL A 22 7.21 22.47 -6.88
N SER A 23 6.38 23.28 -6.22
CA SER A 23 5.83 22.96 -4.90
C SER A 23 4.69 21.95 -5.05
N TYR A 24 4.99 20.66 -4.87
CA TYR A 24 4.00 19.60 -4.96
C TYR A 24 3.14 19.55 -3.69
N LEU A 25 1.91 20.08 -3.77
CA LEU A 25 0.99 20.21 -2.63
C LEU A 25 -0.07 19.11 -2.56
N ASN A 26 -0.11 18.19 -3.53
CA ASN A 26 -1.11 17.12 -3.61
C ASN A 26 -0.55 15.72 -3.31
N HIS A 27 0.32 15.61 -2.30
CA HIS A 27 0.97 14.32 -1.99
C HIS A 27 -0.04 13.24 -1.57
N ALA A 28 -1.18 13.61 -0.98
CA ALA A 28 -2.22 12.67 -0.59
C ALA A 28 -3.01 12.08 -1.78
N GLY A 29 -2.92 12.68 -2.98
CA GLY A 29 -3.63 12.18 -4.16
C GLY A 29 -3.03 10.89 -4.71
N TYR A 30 -1.75 10.92 -5.08
CA TYR A 30 -1.04 9.78 -5.68
C TYR A 30 0.27 9.42 -4.96
N GLY A 31 0.70 10.22 -3.99
CA GLY A 31 2.00 10.08 -3.35
C GLY A 31 3.17 10.55 -4.23
N ALA A 32 4.37 10.44 -3.66
CA ALA A 32 5.63 10.39 -4.39
C ALA A 32 6.58 9.48 -3.62
N THR A 33 7.16 8.50 -4.30
CA THR A 33 8.04 7.51 -3.66
C THR A 33 9.44 8.09 -3.47
N PRO A 34 10.06 7.96 -2.28
CA PRO A 34 11.45 8.35 -2.09
C PRO A 34 12.41 7.57 -2.99
N LYS A 35 13.51 8.20 -3.43
CA LYS A 35 14.58 7.63 -4.25
C LYS A 35 15.12 6.32 -3.68
N SER A 36 15.28 6.23 -2.35
CA SER A 36 15.76 5.02 -1.69
C SER A 36 14.80 3.84 -1.86
N THR A 37 13.49 4.09 -1.79
CA THR A 37 12.46 3.06 -1.98
C THR A 37 12.37 2.65 -3.44
N LEU A 38 12.49 3.61 -4.37
CA LEU A 38 12.57 3.31 -5.82
C LEU A 38 13.79 2.43 -6.14
N ALA A 39 14.95 2.71 -5.58
CA ALA A 39 16.16 1.91 -5.80
C ALA A 39 15.97 0.45 -5.35
N VAL A 40 15.31 0.22 -4.22
CA VAL A 40 14.97 -1.14 -3.75
C VAL A 40 13.95 -1.80 -4.69
N ALA A 41 12.93 -1.08 -5.14
CA ALA A 41 11.96 -1.62 -6.12
C ALA A 41 12.64 -2.01 -7.44
N ASP A 42 13.61 -1.23 -7.91
CA ASP A 42 14.42 -1.54 -9.10
C ASP A 42 15.24 -2.83 -8.90
N GLU A 43 15.83 -3.02 -7.72
CA GLU A 43 16.56 -4.23 -7.37
C GLU A 43 15.65 -5.47 -7.40
N TRP A 44 14.47 -5.40 -6.80
CA TRP A 44 13.49 -6.47 -6.82
C TRP A 44 13.04 -6.81 -8.25
N ARG A 45 12.82 -5.80 -9.10
CA ARG A 45 12.51 -6.01 -10.52
C ARG A 45 13.66 -6.71 -11.25
N ARG A 46 14.91 -6.30 -11.03
CA ARG A 46 16.08 -6.95 -11.62
C ARG A 46 16.25 -8.39 -11.13
N ARG A 47 15.96 -8.67 -9.85
CA ARG A 47 15.99 -10.02 -9.28
C ARG A 47 14.97 -10.94 -9.96
N PHE A 48 13.74 -10.44 -10.15
CA PHE A 48 12.71 -11.18 -10.88
C PHE A 48 13.18 -11.50 -12.31
N GLU A 49 13.63 -10.49 -13.07
CA GLU A 49 14.08 -10.69 -14.45
C GLU A 49 15.31 -11.61 -14.58
N ALA A 50 16.18 -11.64 -13.58
CA ALA A 50 17.38 -12.48 -13.60
C ALA A 50 17.05 -13.98 -13.53
N GLN A 51 15.99 -14.37 -12.81
CA GLN A 51 15.53 -15.76 -12.75
C GLN A 51 14.06 -15.85 -12.31
N PRO A 52 13.09 -15.68 -13.22
CA PRO A 52 11.67 -15.57 -12.87
C PRO A 52 11.11 -16.78 -12.13
N THR A 53 11.49 -18.00 -12.53
CA THR A 53 11.00 -19.23 -11.88
C THR A 53 11.42 -19.32 -10.42
N ARG A 54 12.72 -19.17 -10.11
CA ARG A 54 13.19 -19.14 -8.72
C ARG A 54 12.54 -18.00 -7.96
N PHE A 55 12.37 -16.85 -8.60
CA PHE A 55 11.73 -15.73 -7.93
C PHE A 55 10.32 -16.06 -7.46
N MET A 56 9.51 -16.62 -8.36
CA MET A 56 8.12 -16.97 -8.06
C MET A 56 8.00 -18.15 -7.10
N GLU A 57 8.88 -19.14 -7.21
CA GLU A 57 8.81 -20.37 -6.41
C GLU A 57 9.48 -20.26 -5.03
N GLU A 58 10.54 -19.45 -4.91
CA GLU A 58 11.40 -19.42 -3.72
C GLU A 58 11.51 -18.02 -3.09
N ASP A 59 11.50 -16.95 -3.88
CA ASP A 59 11.87 -15.61 -3.38
C ASP A 59 10.67 -14.78 -2.89
N LEU A 60 9.56 -14.83 -3.63
CA LEU A 60 8.45 -13.88 -3.46
C LEU A 60 7.73 -14.04 -2.11
N PHE A 61 7.25 -15.24 -1.80
CA PHE A 61 6.44 -15.45 -0.60
C PHE A 61 7.21 -15.22 0.70
N PRO A 62 8.44 -15.74 0.89
CA PRO A 62 9.23 -15.44 2.09
C PRO A 62 9.41 -13.93 2.28
N ALA A 63 9.71 -13.20 1.21
CA ALA A 63 9.86 -11.75 1.29
C ALA A 63 8.56 -11.01 1.66
N LEU A 64 7.41 -11.47 1.16
CA LEU A 64 6.11 -10.91 1.54
C LEU A 64 5.79 -11.19 3.01
N PHE A 65 6.06 -12.40 3.50
CA PHE A 65 5.85 -12.76 4.91
C PHE A 65 6.74 -11.92 5.84
N ASP A 66 8.03 -11.76 5.51
CA ASP A 66 8.95 -10.93 6.29
C ASP A 66 8.44 -9.47 6.42
N VAL A 67 7.80 -8.93 5.38
CA VAL A 67 7.21 -7.58 5.40
C VAL A 67 5.90 -7.57 6.18
N LEU A 68 5.05 -8.61 6.07
CA LEU A 68 3.81 -8.72 6.84
C LEU A 68 4.09 -8.76 8.35
N GLU A 69 5.11 -9.49 8.79
CA GLU A 69 5.49 -9.54 10.21
C GLU A 69 5.87 -8.15 10.74
N GLN A 70 6.68 -7.41 9.99
CA GLN A 70 7.07 -6.04 10.35
C GLN A 70 5.88 -5.07 10.33
N LEU A 71 4.99 -5.22 9.36
CA LEU A 71 3.80 -4.37 9.25
C LEU A 71 2.81 -4.65 10.38
N ALA A 72 2.63 -5.92 10.74
CA ALA A 72 1.79 -6.35 11.85
C ALA A 72 2.23 -5.72 13.17
N GLU A 73 3.54 -5.77 13.47
CA GLU A 73 4.10 -5.09 14.64
C GLU A 73 3.83 -3.57 14.59
N TYR A 74 4.02 -2.94 13.42
CA TYR A 74 3.84 -1.50 13.26
C TYR A 74 2.38 -1.03 13.48
N VAL A 75 1.40 -1.81 13.01
CA VAL A 75 -0.04 -1.45 13.13
C VAL A 75 -0.72 -2.05 14.36
N GLY A 76 0.00 -2.88 15.14
CA GLY A 76 -0.52 -3.54 16.34
C GLY A 76 -1.49 -4.69 16.04
N ALA A 77 -1.22 -5.47 14.99
CA ALA A 77 -1.99 -6.65 14.58
C ALA A 77 -1.13 -7.93 14.62
N THR A 78 -1.69 -9.10 14.30
CA THR A 78 -0.88 -10.30 13.99
C THR A 78 -0.68 -10.45 12.48
N PRO A 79 0.37 -11.15 12.01
CA PRO A 79 0.61 -11.34 10.57
C PRO A 79 -0.57 -12.00 9.85
N GLU A 80 -1.32 -12.86 10.55
CA GLU A 80 -2.51 -13.56 10.02
C GLU A 80 -3.71 -12.63 9.80
N ASP A 81 -3.73 -11.45 10.44
CA ASP A 81 -4.76 -10.43 10.25
C ASP A 81 -4.52 -9.59 8.98
N LEU A 82 -3.36 -9.72 8.34
CA LEU A 82 -2.90 -8.84 7.26
C LEU A 82 -2.69 -9.58 5.94
N THR A 83 -2.93 -8.86 4.85
CA THR A 83 -2.58 -9.31 3.50
C THR A 83 -2.27 -8.10 2.60
N PHE A 84 -1.66 -8.34 1.45
CA PHE A 84 -1.42 -7.31 0.44
C PHE A 84 -2.49 -7.35 -0.65
N VAL A 85 -2.99 -6.16 -0.99
CA VAL A 85 -3.87 -5.92 -2.15
C VAL A 85 -3.35 -4.70 -2.90
N ASP A 86 -3.75 -4.56 -4.16
CA ASP A 86 -3.18 -3.52 -5.04
C ASP A 86 -3.42 -2.09 -4.55
N ASN A 87 -4.57 -1.83 -3.90
CA ASN A 87 -4.95 -0.51 -3.39
C ASN A 87 -6.18 -0.59 -2.47
N ALA A 88 -6.55 0.55 -1.87
CA ALA A 88 -7.70 0.66 -0.97
C ALA A 88 -9.05 0.28 -1.62
N THR A 89 -9.24 0.57 -2.91
CA THR A 89 -10.48 0.21 -3.62
C THR A 89 -10.59 -1.30 -3.79
N THR A 90 -9.49 -1.98 -4.17
CA THR A 90 -9.43 -3.45 -4.23
C THR A 90 -9.72 -4.07 -2.87
N GLY A 91 -9.12 -3.54 -1.79
CA GLY A 91 -9.35 -4.02 -0.43
C GLY A 91 -10.81 -3.90 0.01
N MET A 92 -11.45 -2.76 -0.27
CA MET A 92 -12.88 -2.57 0.05
C MET A 92 -13.79 -3.51 -0.73
N ASN A 93 -13.54 -3.72 -2.03
CA ASN A 93 -14.29 -4.71 -2.82
C ASN A 93 -14.15 -6.11 -2.24
N ALA A 94 -12.93 -6.54 -1.95
CA ALA A 94 -12.67 -7.87 -1.39
C ALA A 94 -13.40 -8.08 -0.06
N ALA A 95 -13.39 -7.07 0.82
CA ALA A 95 -14.10 -7.12 2.10
C ALA A 95 -15.61 -7.23 1.91
N LEU A 96 -16.21 -6.36 1.10
CA LEU A 96 -17.66 -6.33 0.85
C LEU A 96 -18.15 -7.62 0.17
N GLN A 97 -17.45 -8.10 -0.86
CA GLN A 97 -17.81 -9.32 -1.59
C GLN A 97 -17.65 -10.60 -0.75
N SER A 98 -16.85 -10.55 0.31
CA SER A 98 -16.68 -11.68 1.25
C SER A 98 -17.75 -11.73 2.33
N MET A 99 -18.56 -10.67 2.47
CA MET A 99 -19.66 -10.64 3.44
C MET A 99 -20.81 -11.53 2.99
N LYS A 100 -21.35 -12.33 3.93
CA LYS A 100 -22.51 -13.18 3.68
C LYS A 100 -23.80 -12.47 4.09
N LEU A 101 -24.10 -11.36 3.41
CA LEU A 101 -25.30 -10.57 3.65
C LEU A 101 -26.56 -11.42 3.38
N ARG A 102 -27.56 -11.24 4.23
CA ARG A 102 -28.85 -11.93 4.16
C ARG A 102 -29.96 -10.91 3.91
N ALA A 103 -31.12 -11.41 3.48
CA ALA A 103 -32.29 -10.57 3.36
C ALA A 103 -32.60 -9.88 4.70
N GLY A 104 -32.66 -8.54 4.67
CA GLY A 104 -32.87 -7.70 5.85
C GLY A 104 -31.60 -7.14 6.49
N ASP A 105 -30.41 -7.54 6.05
CA ASP A 105 -29.17 -6.88 6.46
C ASP A 105 -29.03 -5.52 5.75
N GLU A 106 -28.42 -4.55 6.43
CA GLU A 106 -28.18 -3.20 5.90
C GLU A 106 -26.69 -2.87 5.97
N VAL A 107 -26.18 -2.23 4.90
CA VAL A 107 -24.82 -1.67 4.87
C VAL A 107 -24.95 -0.15 4.95
N VAL A 108 -24.33 0.43 5.98
CA VAL A 108 -24.42 1.87 6.26
C VAL A 108 -23.09 2.54 5.96
N ALA A 109 -23.14 3.63 5.20
CA ALA A 109 -21.99 4.50 4.92
C ALA A 109 -22.39 5.97 5.10
N THR A 110 -21.38 6.83 5.27
CA THR A 110 -21.59 8.28 5.31
C THR A 110 -21.62 8.86 3.90
N ASP A 111 -22.16 10.07 3.76
CA ASP A 111 -22.12 10.87 2.52
C ASP A 111 -20.72 11.42 2.19
N HIS A 112 -19.74 11.18 3.07
CA HIS A 112 -18.33 11.50 2.88
C HIS A 112 -17.50 10.31 2.34
N ALA A 113 -18.14 9.19 2.00
CA ALA A 113 -17.45 8.04 1.43
C ALA A 113 -16.69 8.42 0.15
N TYR A 114 -15.49 7.86 -0.03
CA TYR A 114 -14.74 8.01 -1.26
C TYR A 114 -15.55 7.43 -2.44
N GLU A 115 -15.58 8.13 -3.57
CA GLU A 115 -16.49 7.82 -4.68
C GLU A 115 -16.38 6.37 -5.16
N ALA A 116 -15.16 5.81 -5.23
CA ALA A 116 -14.98 4.42 -5.63
C ALA A 116 -15.60 3.44 -4.63
N ILE A 117 -15.52 3.73 -3.32
CA ILE A 117 -16.15 2.91 -2.27
C ILE A 117 -17.68 3.05 -2.36
N ALA A 118 -18.20 4.26 -2.58
CA ALA A 118 -19.63 4.47 -2.76
C ALA A 118 -20.20 3.67 -3.94
N LYS A 119 -19.43 3.52 -5.03
CA LYS A 119 -19.81 2.64 -6.16
C LYS A 119 -19.85 1.17 -5.76
N CYS A 120 -18.84 0.67 -5.04
CA CYS A 120 -18.82 -0.71 -4.54
C CYS A 120 -20.06 -1.05 -3.70
N LEU A 121 -20.53 -0.10 -2.89
CA LEU A 121 -21.73 -0.29 -2.06
C LEU A 121 -23.02 -0.41 -2.88
N ASN A 122 -23.07 0.12 -4.10
CA ASN A 122 -24.24 0.00 -4.98
C ASN A 122 -24.24 -1.33 -5.79
N GLU A 123 -23.19 -2.13 -5.67
CA GLU A 123 -23.01 -3.39 -6.42
C GLU A 123 -23.22 -4.64 -5.55
N ILE A 124 -23.46 -4.48 -4.25
CA ILE A 124 -23.70 -5.56 -3.27
C ILE A 124 -25.18 -5.62 -2.86
#